data_AF-A0A1I7A6D5-F1
#
_entry.id   AF-A0A1I7A6D5-F1
#
_cell.length_a   1.000
_cell.length_b   1.000
_cell.length_c   1.000
_cell.angle_alpha   90.00
_cell.angle_beta   90.00
_cell.angle_gamma   90.00
#
_symmetry.space_group_name_H-M   'P 1'
#
loop_
_entity.id
_entity.type
_entity.pdbx_description
1 polymer ?
#
loop_
_entity_poly.entity_id
_entity_poly.type
_entity_poly.pdbx_seq_one_letter_code
_entity_poly.pdbx_strand_id
1 'polypeptide(L)'
;MVLEVPLLGWGWSGPVVWWNPVGGFRHAFSREVRPRPEQRRDTLCGQHVVLTDPSEVDWLVPTCDICMSAAIEHGRQQERQEQETSRELRERFGDHGGAL
;
A
#
# COMPACT_ATOMS: atom_id res chain seq x y z
N MET A 1 -21.17 5.57 31.17
CA MET A 1 -20.46 6.33 30.12
C MET A 1 -19.09 5.69 29.98
N VAL A 2 -18.94 4.81 29.00
CA VAL A 2 -17.65 4.18 28.68
C VAL A 2 -16.96 5.10 27.70
N LEU A 3 -15.79 5.62 28.08
CA LEU A 3 -14.91 6.31 27.16
C LEU A 3 -14.30 5.23 26.27
N GLU A 4 -14.79 5.12 25.03
CA GLU A 4 -14.14 4.34 23.99
C GLU A 4 -12.81 5.02 23.67
N VAL A 5 -11.75 4.60 24.35
CA VAL A 5 -10.37 4.90 23.95
C VAL A 5 -10.18 4.26 22.59
N PRO A 6 -9.92 5.02 21.50
CA PRO A 6 -9.57 4.41 20.23
C PRO A 6 -8.29 3.64 20.48
N LEU A 7 -8.34 2.33 20.30
CA LEU A 7 -7.14 1.52 20.14
C LEU A 7 -6.43 2.05 18.88
N LEU A 8 -5.61 3.09 19.02
CA LEU A 8 -4.54 3.46 18.09
C LEU A 8 -3.45 2.36 18.15
N GLY A 9 -3.87 1.11 18.03
CA GLY A 9 -2.99 -0.05 18.03
C GLY A 9 -2.54 -0.27 16.60
N TRP A 10 -1.24 -0.11 16.34
CA TRP A 10 -0.53 -0.70 15.19
C TRP A 10 -1.39 -0.90 13.94
N GLY A 11 -1.92 0.19 13.39
CA GLY A 11 -2.76 0.12 12.20
C GLY A 11 -1.87 -0.06 10.98
N TRP A 12 -1.78 -1.27 10.44
CA TRP A 12 -1.25 -1.46 9.10
C TRP A 12 -2.13 -0.68 8.12
N SER A 13 -1.58 0.37 7.50
CA SER A 13 -2.26 1.26 6.55
C SER A 13 -2.65 0.59 5.22
N GLY A 14 -2.52 -0.73 5.11
CA GLY A 14 -2.68 -1.48 3.88
C GLY A 14 -1.40 -1.52 3.04
N PRO A 15 -1.44 -2.16 1.86
CA PRO A 15 -0.28 -2.30 1.00
C PRO A 15 0.01 -1.00 0.23
N VAL A 16 1.28 -0.76 -0.08
CA VAL A 16 1.71 0.31 -1.00
C VAL A 16 1.34 0.01 -2.45
N VAL A 17 1.35 -1.27 -2.81
CA VAL A 17 0.93 -1.82 -4.12
C VAL A 17 0.47 -3.26 -3.93
N TRP A 18 -0.31 -3.79 -4.87
CA TRP A 18 -0.54 -5.23 -4.98
C TRP A 18 0.37 -5.85 -6.03
N TRP A 19 0.89 -7.05 -5.76
CA TRP A 19 1.69 -7.82 -6.72
C TRP A 19 0.83 -8.92 -7.37
N ASN A 20 1.07 -9.21 -8.65
CA ASN A 20 0.54 -10.40 -9.33
C ASN A 20 1.49 -10.81 -10.48
N PRO A 21 1.86 -12.09 -10.64
CA PRO A 21 2.67 -12.55 -11.76
C PRO A 21 1.87 -12.54 -13.07
N VAL A 22 2.41 -11.87 -14.09
CA VAL A 22 1.83 -11.81 -15.43
C VAL A 22 2.96 -11.82 -16.45
N GLY A 23 2.85 -12.63 -17.51
CA GLY A 23 3.81 -12.60 -18.62
C GLY A 23 5.26 -12.89 -18.23
N GLY A 24 5.48 -13.73 -17.20
CA GLY A 24 6.83 -14.11 -16.75
C GLY A 24 7.51 -13.11 -15.81
N PHE A 25 6.78 -12.11 -15.29
CA PHE A 25 7.27 -11.17 -14.28
C PHE A 25 6.20 -10.89 -13.23
N ARG A 26 6.61 -10.54 -12.01
CA ARG A 26 5.69 -9.95 -11.02
C ARG A 26 5.51 -8.47 -11.32
N HIS A 27 4.26 -8.07 -11.55
CA HIS A 27 3.87 -6.69 -11.79
C HIS A 27 3.16 -6.10 -10.57
N ALA A 28 3.33 -4.79 -10.39
CA ALA A 28 2.62 -4.02 -9.37
C ALA A 28 1.32 -3.47 -9.94
N PHE A 29 0.31 -3.37 -9.09
CA PHE A 29 -1.00 -2.80 -9.34
C PHE A 29 -1.33 -1.77 -8.25
N SER A 30 -2.21 -0.84 -8.59
CA SER A 30 -2.68 0.20 -7.66
C SER A 30 -3.20 -0.40 -6.35
N ARG A 31 -2.99 0.29 -5.22
CA ARG A 31 -3.28 -0.24 -3.87
C ARG A 31 -4.77 -0.33 -3.53
N GLU A 32 -5.60 0.48 -4.20
CA GLU A 32 -7.01 0.69 -3.86
C GLU A 32 -7.84 -0.58 -4.06
N VAL A 33 -7.46 -1.40 -5.04
CA VAL A 33 -8.21 -2.60 -5.42
C VAL A 33 -7.28 -3.80 -5.47
N ARG A 34 -7.55 -4.77 -4.60
CA ARG A 34 -6.85 -6.06 -4.60
C ARG A 34 -7.10 -6.80 -5.93
N PRO A 35 -6.03 -7.23 -6.63
CA PRO A 35 -6.11 -8.09 -7.81
C PRO A 35 -6.92 -9.36 -7.53
N ARG A 36 -7.84 -9.70 -8.43
CA ARG A 36 -8.56 -10.98 -8.47
C ARG A 36 -8.47 -11.59 -9.86
N PRO A 37 -8.59 -12.92 -9.99
CA PRO A 37 -8.69 -13.58 -11.28
C PRO A 37 -9.79 -12.99 -12.17
N GLU A 38 -9.61 -13.12 -13.48
CA GLU A 38 -10.47 -12.64 -14.58
C GLU A 38 -10.67 -11.11 -14.66
N GLN A 39 -10.07 -10.32 -13.76
CA GLN A 39 -10.14 -8.87 -13.83
C GLN A 39 -9.23 -8.32 -14.92
N ARG A 40 -9.72 -7.30 -15.63
CA ARG A 40 -8.89 -6.42 -16.46
C ARG A 40 -8.27 -5.34 -15.59
N ARG A 41 -6.95 -5.24 -15.60
CA ARG A 41 -6.19 -4.31 -14.77
C ARG A 41 -5.02 -3.72 -15.54
N ASP A 42 -4.63 -2.52 -15.13
CA ASP A 42 -3.42 -1.88 -15.59
C ASP A 42 -2.33 -2.05 -14.55
N THR A 43 -1.16 -2.48 -14.99
CA THR A 43 0.04 -2.53 -14.15
C THR A 43 0.63 -1.12 -14.01
N LEU A 44 1.44 -0.89 -12.97
CA LEU A 44 2.12 0.39 -12.80
C LEU A 44 3.16 0.67 -13.89
N CYS A 45 3.61 -0.34 -14.64
CA CYS A 45 4.45 -0.15 -15.82
C CYS A 45 3.65 0.07 -17.12
N GLY A 46 2.33 0.21 -17.06
CA GLY A 46 1.46 0.57 -18.18
C GLY A 46 0.96 -0.60 -19.03
N GLN A 47 1.14 -1.85 -18.58
CA GLN A 47 0.61 -3.01 -19.29
C GLN A 47 -0.87 -3.21 -18.93
N HIS A 48 -1.68 -3.48 -19.95
CA HIS A 48 -3.09 -3.82 -19.80
C HIS A 48 -3.22 -5.34 -19.84
N VAL A 49 -3.68 -5.94 -18.74
CA VAL A 49 -3.64 -7.40 -18.55
C VAL A 49 -4.99 -7.94 -18.07
N VAL A 50 -5.24 -9.22 -18.38
CA VAL A 50 -6.30 -10.00 -17.73
C VAL A 50 -5.63 -10.90 -16.71
N LEU A 51 -6.05 -10.79 -15.45
CA LEU A 51 -5.48 -11.57 -14.37
C LEU A 51 -5.94 -13.01 -14.41
N THR A 52 -5.02 -13.92 -14.10
CA THR A 52 -5.30 -15.34 -13.87
C THR A 52 -5.23 -15.64 -12.37
N ASP A 53 -5.57 -16.87 -11.98
CA ASP A 53 -5.25 -17.38 -10.66
C ASP A 53 -3.83 -17.99 -10.67
N PRO A 54 -2.83 -17.33 -10.08
CA PRO A 54 -1.44 -17.78 -10.17
C PRO A 54 -1.16 -18.93 -9.20
N SER A 55 -0.48 -19.96 -9.69
CA SER A 55 0.06 -21.04 -8.86
C SER A 55 1.26 -20.57 -8.03
N GLU A 56 1.69 -21.36 -7.05
CA GLU A 56 2.90 -21.06 -6.26
C GLU A 56 4.17 -20.89 -7.13
N VAL A 57 4.27 -21.65 -8.23
CA VAL A 57 5.41 -21.59 -9.15
C VAL A 57 5.42 -20.28 -9.93
N ASP A 58 4.25 -19.76 -10.32
CA ASP A 58 4.13 -18.49 -11.05
C ASP A 58 4.67 -17.32 -10.24
N TRP A 59 4.69 -17.42 -8.91
CA TRP A 59 5.26 -16.40 -8.03
C TRP A 59 6.78 -16.39 -8.00
N LEU A 60 7.47 -17.39 -8.55
CA LEU A 60 8.94 -17.49 -8.52
C LEU A 60 9.63 -16.65 -9.61
N VAL A 61 8.85 -16.08 -10.52
CA VAL A 61 9.36 -15.22 -11.60
C VAL A 61 10.01 -13.93 -11.06
N PRO A 62 10.92 -13.27 -11.79
CA PRO A 62 11.49 -11.99 -11.37
C PRO A 62 10.44 -10.89 -11.21
N THR A 63 10.74 -9.84 -10.44
CA THR A 63 9.88 -8.65 -10.37
C THR A 63 10.20 -7.71 -11.53
N CYS A 64 9.20 -7.09 -12.15
CA CYS A 64 9.40 -6.04 -13.14
C CYS A 64 10.07 -4.81 -12.48
N ASP A 65 11.24 -4.40 -12.99
CA ASP A 65 12.03 -3.30 -12.39
C ASP A 65 11.26 -1.97 -12.32
N ILE A 66 10.50 -1.63 -13.37
CA ILE A 66 9.67 -0.42 -13.39
C ILE A 66 8.62 -0.45 -12.27
N CYS A 67 7.97 -1.61 -12.09
CA CYS A 67 6.98 -1.80 -11.02
C CYS A 67 7.64 -1.75 -9.63
N MET A 68 8.85 -2.29 -9.48
CA MET A 68 9.63 -2.20 -8.24
C MET A 68 9.95 -0.75 -7.89
N SER A 69 10.46 0.03 -8.84
CA SER A 69 10.75 1.45 -8.63
C SER A 69 9.51 2.24 -8.25
N ALA A 70 8.37 2.00 -8.92
CA ALA A 70 7.10 2.64 -8.60
C ALA A 70 6.62 2.29 -7.17
N ALA A 71 6.73 1.03 -6.76
CA ALA A 71 6.37 0.59 -5.42
C ALA A 71 7.22 1.25 -4.33
N ILE A 72 8.52 1.39 -4.55
CA ILE A 72 9.43 2.10 -3.62
C ILE A 72 9.02 3.56 -3.49
N GLU A 73 8.72 4.24 -4.60
CA GLU A 73 8.31 5.65 -4.55
C GLU A 73 6.97 5.83 -3.85
N HIS A 74 5.99 4.95 -4.09
CA HIS A 74 4.73 4.97 -3.34
C HIS A 74 4.92 4.73 -1.84
N GLY A 75 5.84 3.83 -1.45
CA GLY A 75 6.19 3.65 -0.04
C GLY A 75 6.75 4.92 0.60
N ARG A 76 7.69 5.59 -0.08
CA ARG A 76 8.25 6.87 0.39
C ARG A 76 7.20 7.98 0.48
N GLN A 77 6.27 8.03 -0.46
CA GLN A 77 5.15 8.99 -0.44
C GLN A 77 4.23 8.74 0.75
N GLN A 78 3.91 7.47 1.03
CA GLN A 78 3.09 7.10 2.16
C GLN A 78 3.75 7.45 3.50
N GLU A 79 5.04 7.14 3.66
CA GLU A 79 5.79 7.52 4.87
C GLU A 79 5.78 9.04 5.10
N ARG A 80 5.97 9.83 4.04
CA ARG A 80 5.88 11.31 4.13
C ARG A 80 4.49 11.77 4.57
N GLN A 81 3.43 11.22 3.97
CA GLN A 81 2.05 11.55 4.35
C GLN A 81 1.73 11.18 5.80
N GLU A 82 2.21 10.03 6.27
CA GLU A 82 2.03 9.59 7.65
C GLU A 82 2.78 10.51 8.63
N GLN A 83 3.99 10.95 8.29
CA GLN A 83 4.76 11.93 9.08
C GLN A 83 4.08 13.29 9.14
N GLU A 84 3.59 13.81 8.00
CA GLU A 84 2.85 15.07 7.93
C GLU A 84 1.57 15.00 8.77
N THR A 85 0.78 13.93 8.62
CA THR A 85 -0.44 13.71 9.40
C THR A 85 -0.12 13.63 10.90
N SER A 86 0.92 12.89 11.29
CA SER A 86 1.35 12.78 12.68
C SER A 86 1.77 14.14 13.26
N ARG A 87 2.50 14.93 12.48
CA ARG A 87 2.91 16.29 12.84
C ARG A 87 1.69 17.20 13.03
N GLU A 88 0.76 17.21 12.09
CA GLU A 88 -0.47 18.01 12.16
C GLU A 88 -1.31 17.64 13.40
N LEU A 89 -1.46 16.35 13.68
CA LEU A 89 -2.16 15.87 14.88
C LEU A 89 -1.46 16.35 16.16
N ARG A 90 -0.12 16.30 16.21
CA ARG A 90 0.65 16.79 17.35
C ARG A 90 0.51 18.30 17.52
N GLU A 91 0.56 19.08 16.45
CA GLU A 91 0.37 20.54 16.51
C GLU A 91 -1.05 20.91 16.95
N ARG A 92 -2.07 20.15 16.51
CA ARG A 92 -3.48 20.42 16.83
C ARG A 92 -3.88 20.00 18.25
N PHE A 93 -3.30 18.93 18.79
CA PHE A 93 -3.73 18.31 20.06
C PHE A 93 -2.65 18.30 21.16
N GLY A 94 -1.43 18.76 20.87
CA GLY A 94 -0.26 18.65 21.77
C GLY A 94 -0.18 19.67 22.91
N ASP A 95 -1.16 20.54 23.09
CA ASP A 95 -1.11 21.66 24.07
C ASP A 95 -2.02 21.47 25.30
N HIS A 96 -2.45 20.25 25.64
CA HIS A 96 -3.37 20.00 26.78
C HIS A 96 -2.77 19.18 27.92
N GLY A 97 -1.45 19.19 28.11
CA GLY A 97 -0.80 18.42 29.18
C GLY A 97 0.35 19.16 29.83
N GLY A 98 0.08 20.08 30.76
CA GLY A 98 1.13 20.65 31.60
C GLY A 98 0.83 21.95 32.35
N ALA A 99 -0.41 22.18 32.80
CA ALA A 99 -0.65 23.15 33.86
C ALA A 99 -1.72 22.56 34.77
N LEU A 100 -1.28 22.03 35.91
CA LEU A 100 -1.87 22.06 37.26
C LEU A 100 -1.02 21.18 38.17
#